data_AF-A0A6I9PA71-F1
#
_entry.id   AF-A0A6I9PA71-F1
#
_cell.length_a   1.000
_cell.length_b   1.000
_cell.length_c   1.000
_cell.angle_alpha   90.00
_cell.angle_beta   90.00
_cell.angle_gamma   90.00
#
_symmetry.space_group_name_H-M   'P 1'
#
loop_
_entity.id
_entity.type
_entity.pdbx_description
1 polymer ?
#
loop_
_entity_poly.entity_id
_entity_poly.type
_entity_poly.pdbx_seq_one_letter_code
_entity_poly.pdbx_strand_id
1 'polypeptide(L)'
;MVSALKCAAFNLIWAKINAVKSTPAEAELKRLKKELRSFCKVCETCLSLNRTEIRDQAFELLCDLLLLYSQDSVRSTPALQTLVLLPSDSMRSEMAAFLVDYVFSDSDDDELNVEEEMKITLLQRKRNQLAGYCKLVIYGVLDLNAATEVFKHYSKYFKDFGDIIKETVSKSKLISPVQSAKTVCLSLQQLFSEMLTEDHSQQDLSEIRELAKKLAMSFGVDLHRVRKPLVALHMDGMHFAFREPREGEEPNMNLAFLEILSEFSFKLLRQDRTQLAAYLKSECPSAALSWPSVRMYQCSLEGRSSSKPREKEGGDAASSHDTPAAKRKRTTTPGEMDTQARNTTSCSRIHSSC
;
A
#
# COMPACT_ATOMS: atom_id res chain seq x y z
N MET A 1 -8.53 32.71 11.93
CA MET A 1 -7.19 32.11 11.74
C MET A 1 -7.10 31.30 10.45
N VAL A 2 -8.05 30.41 10.15
CA VAL A 2 -8.11 29.63 8.88
C VAL A 2 -7.90 30.50 7.64
N SER A 3 -8.62 31.61 7.49
CA SER A 3 -8.46 32.52 6.33
C SER A 3 -7.06 33.12 6.22
N ALA A 4 -6.39 33.37 7.36
CA ALA A 4 -5.01 33.87 7.36
C ALA A 4 -4.02 32.79 6.91
N LEU A 5 -4.20 31.54 7.35
CA LEU A 5 -3.40 30.40 6.86
C LEU A 5 -3.55 30.24 5.34
N LYS A 6 -4.78 30.25 4.83
CA LYS A 6 -5.07 30.19 3.39
C LYS A 6 -4.41 31.34 2.62
N CYS A 7 -4.58 32.58 3.10
CA CYS A 7 -4.00 33.76 2.46
C CYS A 7 -2.47 33.67 2.39
N ALA A 8 -1.81 33.31 3.49
CA ALA A 8 -0.37 33.14 3.53
C ALA A 8 0.11 32.01 2.61
N ALA A 9 -0.58 30.86 2.58
CA ALA A 9 -0.27 29.78 1.66
C ALA A 9 -0.44 30.19 0.19
N PHE A 10 -1.53 30.88 -0.17
CA PHE A 10 -1.73 31.39 -1.53
C PHE A 10 -0.64 32.36 -1.96
N ASN A 11 -0.17 33.22 -1.06
CA ASN A 11 0.98 34.09 -1.34
C ASN A 11 2.25 33.27 -1.65
N LEU A 12 2.52 32.20 -0.90
CA LEU A 12 3.66 31.30 -1.16
C LEU A 12 3.51 30.53 -2.48
N ILE A 13 2.30 30.07 -2.82
CA ILE A 13 2.01 29.41 -4.10
C ILE A 13 2.24 30.38 -5.25
N TRP A 14 1.73 31.61 -5.14
CA TRP A 14 1.91 32.63 -6.16
C TRP A 14 3.39 33.05 -6.33
N ALA A 15 4.12 33.15 -5.21
CA ALA A 15 5.55 33.43 -5.23
C ALA A 15 6.34 32.35 -5.99
N LYS A 16 5.97 31.07 -5.85
CA LYS A 16 6.57 29.98 -6.65
C LYS A 16 6.31 30.17 -8.14
N ILE A 17 5.07 30.47 -8.52
CA ILE A 17 4.69 30.69 -9.92
C ILE A 17 5.49 31.85 -10.53
N ASN A 18 5.65 32.96 -9.81
CA ASN A 18 6.44 34.10 -10.27
C ASN A 18 7.93 33.76 -10.35
N ALA A 19 8.46 32.99 -9.39
CA ALA A 19 9.85 32.55 -9.42
C ALA A 19 10.17 31.69 -10.66
N VAL A 20 9.22 30.86 -11.11
CA VAL A 20 9.35 30.08 -12.35
C VAL A 20 9.35 30.99 -13.59
N LYS A 21 8.55 32.06 -13.61
CA LYS A 21 8.42 32.95 -14.77
C LYS A 21 9.55 33.97 -14.91
N SER A 22 10.04 34.51 -13.80
CA SER A 22 10.83 35.75 -13.80
C SER A 22 12.30 35.58 -13.41
N THR A 23 12.77 34.35 -13.17
CA THR A 23 14.16 34.04 -12.76
C THR A 23 14.69 35.02 -11.69
N PRO A 24 14.13 34.98 -10.47
CA PRO A 24 14.38 35.97 -9.42
C PRO A 24 15.83 35.92 -8.91
N ALA A 25 16.26 37.01 -8.28
CA ALA A 25 17.60 37.11 -7.72
C ALA A 25 17.77 36.14 -6.52
N GLU A 26 19.01 35.70 -6.26
CA GLU A 26 19.30 34.73 -5.20
C GLU A 26 18.84 35.21 -3.80
N ALA A 27 18.94 36.52 -3.54
CA ALA A 27 18.47 37.12 -2.29
C ALA A 27 16.95 36.97 -2.10
N GLU A 28 16.17 37.08 -3.18
CA GLU A 28 14.71 36.93 -3.15
C GLU A 28 14.32 35.47 -2.91
N LEU A 29 15.03 34.54 -3.55
CA LEU A 29 14.84 33.09 -3.32
C LEU A 29 15.16 32.71 -1.87
N LYS A 30 16.22 33.27 -1.28
CA LYS A 30 16.57 33.07 0.14
C LYS A 30 15.48 33.62 1.07
N ARG A 31 14.95 34.81 0.78
CA ARG A 31 13.84 35.40 1.53
C ARG A 31 12.59 34.51 1.47
N LEU A 32 12.20 34.11 0.26
CA LEU A 32 11.05 33.23 0.05
C LEU A 32 11.22 31.88 0.78
N LYS A 33 12.42 31.29 0.75
CA LYS A 33 12.70 30.06 1.51
C LYS A 33 12.55 30.27 3.03
N LYS A 34 12.93 31.43 3.56
CA LYS A 34 12.77 31.76 4.98
C LYS A 34 11.29 31.89 5.34
N GLU A 35 10.51 32.61 4.52
CA GLU A 35 9.06 32.76 4.70
C GLU A 35 8.34 31.42 4.65
N LEU A 36 8.67 30.58 3.66
CA LEU A 36 8.15 29.22 3.54
C LEU A 36 8.42 28.37 4.79
N ARG A 37 9.67 28.33 5.26
CA ARG A 37 10.03 27.58 6.49
C ARG A 37 9.29 28.10 7.72
N SER A 38 9.18 29.43 7.85
CA SER A 38 8.44 30.04 8.95
C SER A 38 6.96 29.66 8.91
N PHE A 39 6.35 29.68 7.73
CA PHE A 39 4.96 29.29 7.54
C PHE A 39 4.72 27.82 7.88
N CYS A 40 5.57 26.92 7.37
CA CYS A 40 5.46 25.49 7.68
C CYS A 40 5.60 25.23 9.19
N LYS A 41 6.45 25.97 9.90
CA LYS A 41 6.55 25.84 11.37
C LYS A 41 5.28 26.28 12.09
N VAL A 42 4.62 27.35 11.62
CA VAL A 42 3.30 27.76 12.13
C VAL A 42 2.27 26.66 11.90
N CYS A 43 2.21 26.09 10.69
CA CYS A 43 1.29 24.99 10.41
C CYS A 43 1.59 23.74 11.24
N GLU A 44 2.86 23.41 11.46
CA GLU A 44 3.29 22.30 12.33
C GLU A 44 2.75 22.50 13.76
N THR A 45 2.93 23.69 14.35
CA THR A 45 2.35 23.99 15.66
C THR A 45 0.82 23.89 15.67
N CYS A 46 0.16 24.26 14.57
CA CYS A 46 -1.29 24.15 14.44
C CYS A 46 -1.81 22.71 14.45
N LEU A 47 -0.99 21.69 14.16
CA LEU A 47 -1.41 20.28 14.16
C LEU A 47 -1.79 19.76 15.55
N SER A 48 -1.18 20.32 16.60
CA SER A 48 -1.46 19.98 17.99
C SER A 48 -2.63 20.76 18.63
N LEU A 49 -3.25 21.69 17.88
CA LEU A 49 -4.32 22.52 18.42
C LEU A 49 -5.63 21.74 18.54
N ASN A 50 -6.34 21.90 19.66
CA ASN A 50 -7.70 21.39 19.85
C ASN A 50 -8.77 22.22 19.10
N ARG A 51 -8.48 22.61 17.86
CA ARG A 51 -9.35 23.39 16.98
C ARG A 51 -9.36 22.75 15.60
N THR A 52 -10.30 21.83 15.38
CA THR A 52 -10.45 21.02 14.16
C THR A 52 -10.27 21.81 12.87
N GLU A 53 -10.96 22.93 12.68
CA GLU A 53 -10.87 23.72 11.45
C GLU A 53 -9.47 24.26 11.15
N ILE A 54 -8.74 24.70 12.19
CA ILE A 54 -7.39 25.25 12.05
C ILE A 54 -6.39 24.13 11.79
N ARG A 55 -6.51 23.06 12.57
CA ARG A 55 -5.66 21.88 12.51
C ARG A 55 -5.75 21.19 11.16
N ASP A 56 -6.97 20.91 10.71
CA ASP A 56 -7.24 20.25 9.43
C ASP A 56 -6.73 21.11 8.27
N GLN A 57 -6.95 22.43 8.33
CA GLN A 57 -6.44 23.33 7.30
C GLN A 57 -4.92 23.38 7.27
N ALA A 58 -4.26 23.40 8.43
CA ALA A 58 -2.81 23.41 8.52
C ALA A 58 -2.20 22.14 7.93
N PHE A 59 -2.81 20.98 8.17
CA PHE A 59 -2.37 19.70 7.62
C PHE A 59 -2.46 19.67 6.08
N GLU A 60 -3.59 20.11 5.51
CA GLU A 60 -3.76 20.19 4.06
C GLU A 60 -2.73 21.13 3.41
N LEU A 61 -2.52 22.31 4.00
CA LEU A 61 -1.55 23.28 3.48
C LEU A 61 -0.11 22.79 3.60
N LEU A 62 0.23 22.04 4.65
CA LEU A 62 1.54 21.38 4.75
C LEU A 62 1.73 20.39 3.62
N CYS A 63 0.74 19.51 3.36
CA CYS A 63 0.82 18.56 2.26
C CYS A 63 1.02 19.24 0.91
N ASP A 64 0.22 20.28 0.62
CA ASP A 64 0.29 20.99 -0.65
C ASP A 64 1.63 21.72 -0.83
N LEU A 65 2.10 22.43 0.19
CA LEU A 65 3.35 23.19 0.10
C LEU A 65 4.58 22.27 0.05
N LEU A 66 4.61 21.20 0.83
CA LEU A 66 5.68 20.21 0.78
C LEU A 66 5.77 19.56 -0.61
N LEU A 67 4.63 19.26 -1.23
CA LEU A 67 4.59 18.73 -2.59
C LEU A 67 5.00 19.78 -3.63
N LEU A 68 4.49 21.02 -3.51
CA LEU A 68 4.79 22.12 -4.43
C LEU A 68 6.26 22.54 -4.39
N TYR A 69 6.90 22.46 -3.23
CA TYR A 69 8.31 22.79 -3.02
C TYR A 69 9.20 21.55 -2.90
N SER A 70 8.75 20.41 -3.41
CA SER A 70 9.52 19.16 -3.45
C SER A 70 10.74 19.25 -4.38
N GLN A 71 11.66 18.30 -4.26
CA GLN A 71 12.79 18.16 -5.16
C GLN A 71 12.35 17.90 -6.61
N ASP A 72 11.31 17.08 -6.80
CA ASP A 72 10.78 16.77 -8.13
C ASP A 72 10.12 17.98 -8.81
N SER A 73 9.52 18.89 -8.03
CA SER A 73 8.87 20.09 -8.59
C SER A 73 9.84 21.09 -9.23
N VAL A 74 11.12 21.02 -8.90
CA VAL A 74 12.18 21.89 -9.45
C VAL A 74 13.16 21.16 -10.35
N ARG A 75 12.94 19.88 -10.64
CA ARG A 75 13.85 19.05 -11.44
C ARG A 75 14.16 19.68 -12.81
N SER A 76 13.17 20.32 -13.42
CA SER A 76 13.30 21.00 -14.73
C SER A 76 13.78 22.45 -14.62
N THR A 77 14.02 22.98 -13.41
CA THR A 77 14.38 24.38 -13.18
C THR A 77 15.45 24.50 -12.09
N PRO A 78 16.73 24.22 -12.42
CA PRO A 78 17.83 24.18 -11.45
C PRO A 78 18.02 25.47 -10.64
N ALA A 79 17.67 26.63 -11.20
CA ALA A 79 17.71 27.92 -10.50
C ALA A 79 16.83 27.95 -9.23
N LEU A 80 15.78 27.13 -9.18
CA LEU A 80 14.85 27.04 -8.05
C LEU A 80 15.23 25.95 -7.05
N GLN A 81 16.37 25.26 -7.23
CA GLN A 81 16.83 24.21 -6.31
C GLN A 81 16.97 24.72 -4.87
N THR A 82 17.28 26.01 -4.71
CA THR A 82 17.38 26.64 -3.39
C THR A 82 16.03 26.66 -2.66
N LEU A 83 14.89 26.63 -3.36
CA LEU A 83 13.55 26.62 -2.76
C LEU A 83 13.07 25.25 -2.30
N VAL A 84 13.82 24.16 -2.56
CA VAL A 84 13.43 22.83 -2.10
C VAL A 84 13.23 22.83 -0.59
N LEU A 85 12.06 22.35 -0.18
CA LEU A 85 11.65 22.17 1.20
C LEU A 85 11.68 20.69 1.53
N LEU A 86 12.44 20.35 2.56
CA LEU A 86 12.45 19.02 3.15
C LEU A 86 11.80 19.11 4.54
N PRO A 87 10.84 18.23 4.87
CA PRO A 87 10.22 18.23 6.19
C PRO A 87 11.24 17.84 7.27
N SER A 88 11.19 18.52 8.41
CA SER A 88 11.99 18.16 9.59
C SER A 88 11.46 16.89 10.24
N ASP A 89 12.26 16.23 11.09
CA ASP A 89 11.84 15.05 11.84
C ASP A 89 10.61 15.33 12.70
N SER A 90 10.61 16.45 13.41
CA SER A 90 9.46 16.96 14.18
C SER A 90 8.20 17.05 13.33
N MET A 91 8.29 17.67 12.14
CA MET A 91 7.15 17.79 11.24
C MET A 91 6.67 16.43 10.72
N ARG A 92 7.59 15.52 10.39
CA ARG A 92 7.23 14.15 9.96
C ARG A 92 6.46 13.42 11.06
N SER A 93 6.92 13.52 12.30
CA SER A 93 6.26 12.93 13.46
C SER A 93 4.88 13.52 13.73
N GLU A 94 4.73 14.85 13.70
CA GLU A 94 3.43 15.51 13.89
C GLU A 94 2.43 15.16 12.79
N MET A 95 2.88 15.05 11.53
CA MET A 95 2.02 14.64 10.42
C MET A 95 1.61 13.16 10.52
N ALA A 96 2.50 12.29 11.00
CA ALA A 96 2.17 10.89 11.27
C ALA A 96 1.15 10.76 12.43
N ALA A 97 1.39 11.47 13.54
CA ALA A 97 0.47 11.54 14.67
C ALA A 97 -0.92 12.04 14.25
N PHE A 98 -0.97 13.07 13.39
CA PHE A 98 -2.24 13.56 12.84
C PHE A 98 -3.06 12.46 12.14
N LEU A 99 -2.42 11.55 11.41
CA LEU A 99 -3.14 10.44 10.77
C LEU A 99 -3.76 9.51 11.80
N VAL A 100 -3.00 9.13 12.83
CA VAL A 100 -3.47 8.22 13.88
C VAL A 100 -4.62 8.88 14.67
N ASP A 101 -4.44 10.13 15.08
CA ASP A 101 -5.37 10.82 15.98
C ASP A 101 -6.67 11.26 15.29
N TYR A 102 -6.61 11.63 14.01
CA TYR A 102 -7.73 12.31 13.34
C TYR A 102 -8.23 11.65 12.06
N VAL A 103 -7.43 10.81 11.41
CA VAL A 103 -7.86 10.08 10.21
C VAL A 103 -8.30 8.66 10.60
N PHE A 104 -7.40 7.89 11.20
CA PHE A 104 -7.59 6.53 11.68
C PHE A 104 -8.14 6.49 13.10
N SER A 105 -9.13 7.33 13.37
CA SER A 105 -9.90 7.32 14.61
C SER A 105 -11.21 6.56 14.37
N ASP A 106 -11.57 5.68 15.30
CA ASP A 106 -12.91 5.13 15.33
C ASP A 106 -13.85 6.30 15.66
N SER A 107 -14.75 6.64 14.73
CA SER A 107 -15.81 7.61 15.03
C SER A 107 -16.67 6.98 16.11
N ASP A 108 -16.81 7.62 17.26
CA ASP A 108 -17.70 7.15 18.32
C ASP A 108 -19.06 6.81 17.70
N ASP A 109 -19.40 5.53 17.65
CA ASP A 109 -20.70 5.01 17.19
C ASP A 109 -21.87 5.54 18.06
N ASP A 110 -21.55 6.31 19.11
CA ASP A 110 -22.49 7.04 19.98
C ASP A 110 -23.12 8.28 19.32
N GLU A 111 -22.66 8.73 18.15
CA GLU A 111 -23.32 9.78 17.37
C GLU A 111 -24.49 9.24 16.53
N LEU A 112 -25.46 8.61 17.20
CA LEU A 112 -26.77 8.22 16.64
C LEU A 112 -27.67 9.42 16.25
N ASN A 113 -27.16 10.64 16.39
CA ASN A 113 -27.91 11.89 16.19
C ASN A 113 -27.22 12.89 15.24
N VAL A 114 -26.14 12.48 14.56
CA VAL A 114 -25.47 13.33 13.56
C VAL A 114 -26.01 13.01 12.17
N GLU A 115 -26.48 14.05 11.48
CA GLU A 115 -27.03 13.99 10.12
C GLU A 115 -26.08 13.23 9.18
N GLU A 116 -26.64 12.34 8.35
CA GLU A 116 -25.88 11.49 7.42
C GLU A 116 -24.97 12.32 6.49
N GLU A 117 -25.40 13.53 6.14
CA GLU A 117 -24.63 14.50 5.35
C GLU A 117 -23.36 14.98 6.05
N MET A 118 -23.40 15.18 7.37
CA MET A 118 -22.22 15.55 8.16
C MET A 118 -21.21 14.40 8.23
N LYS A 119 -21.69 13.14 8.35
CA LYS A 119 -20.83 11.96 8.35
C LYS A 119 -20.12 11.78 7.00
N ILE A 120 -20.85 11.97 5.89
CA ILE A 120 -20.28 11.93 4.53
C ILE A 120 -19.22 13.03 4.36
N THR A 121 -19.51 14.26 4.80
CA THR A 121 -18.58 15.39 4.69
C THR A 121 -17.31 15.16 5.52
N LEU A 122 -17.47 14.65 6.74
CA LEU A 122 -16.35 14.30 7.61
C LEU A 122 -15.46 13.21 6.98
N LEU A 123 -16.06 12.14 6.47
CA LEU A 123 -15.34 11.07 5.81
C LEU A 123 -14.58 11.57 4.58
N GLN A 124 -15.22 12.39 3.74
CA GLN A 124 -14.57 12.95 2.56
C GLN A 124 -13.37 13.83 2.94
N ARG A 125 -13.47 14.59 4.03
CA ARG A 125 -12.35 15.37 4.56
C ARG A 125 -11.19 14.47 5.02
N LYS A 126 -11.46 13.42 5.81
CA LYS A 126 -10.45 12.44 6.24
C LYS A 126 -9.77 11.77 5.04
N ARG A 127 -10.56 11.40 4.01
CA ARG A 127 -10.05 10.85 2.74
C ARG A 127 -9.11 11.81 2.02
N ASN A 128 -9.45 13.10 1.96
CA ASN A 128 -8.60 14.13 1.36
C ASN A 128 -7.27 14.27 2.11
N GLN A 129 -7.30 14.29 3.44
CA GLN A 129 -6.12 14.37 4.29
C GLN A 129 -5.20 13.16 4.09
N LEU A 130 -5.76 11.94 4.14
CA LEU A 130 -5.00 10.72 3.89
C LEU A 130 -4.35 10.72 2.50
N ALA A 131 -5.11 11.11 1.46
CA ALA A 131 -4.58 11.22 0.12
C ALA A 131 -3.46 12.27 0.01
N GLY A 132 -3.55 13.37 0.76
CA GLY A 132 -2.50 14.38 0.89
C GLY A 132 -1.19 13.78 1.39
N TYR A 133 -1.24 13.07 2.52
CA TYR A 133 -0.06 12.39 3.07
C TYR A 133 0.49 11.31 2.14
N CYS A 134 -0.37 10.47 1.56
CA CYS A 134 0.05 9.43 0.63
C CYS A 134 0.76 10.00 -0.61
N LYS A 135 0.35 11.18 -1.11
CA LYS A 135 1.07 11.86 -2.21
C LYS A 135 2.49 12.23 -1.78
N LEU A 136 2.71 12.69 -0.55
CA LEU A 136 4.07 13.02 -0.09
C LEU A 136 4.99 11.81 -0.13
N VAL A 137 4.49 10.62 0.23
CA VAL A 137 5.23 9.36 0.12
C VAL A 137 5.47 8.97 -1.35
N ILE A 138 4.42 9.02 -2.18
CA ILE A 138 4.48 8.59 -3.59
C ILE A 138 5.41 9.48 -4.42
N TYR A 139 5.47 10.78 -4.11
CA TYR A 139 6.33 11.75 -4.79
C TYR A 139 7.68 11.97 -4.09
N GLY A 140 8.06 11.07 -3.18
CA GLY A 140 9.40 11.05 -2.57
C GLY A 140 9.71 12.28 -1.68
N VAL A 141 8.69 12.99 -1.22
CA VAL A 141 8.85 14.06 -0.21
C VAL A 141 9.06 13.45 1.17
N LEU A 142 8.36 12.34 1.44
CA LEU A 142 8.61 11.45 2.56
C LEU A 142 9.22 10.16 2.04
N ASP A 143 10.13 9.59 2.83
CA ASP A 143 10.72 8.28 2.53
C ASP A 143 9.64 7.20 2.44
N LEU A 144 9.86 6.16 1.64
CA LEU A 144 8.92 5.04 1.52
C LEU A 144 8.59 4.38 2.86
N ASN A 145 9.50 4.45 3.85
CA ASN A 145 9.24 3.95 5.19
C ASN A 145 8.08 4.69 5.87
N ALA A 146 7.83 5.97 5.57
CA ALA A 146 6.71 6.72 6.12
C ALA A 146 5.33 6.17 5.69
N ALA A 147 5.28 5.24 4.71
CA ALA A 147 4.06 4.54 4.35
C ALA A 147 3.61 3.53 5.44
N THR A 148 4.46 3.17 6.41
CA THR A 148 4.07 2.33 7.55
C THR A 148 2.88 2.94 8.30
N GLU A 149 2.87 4.26 8.45
CA GLU A 149 1.80 5.04 9.09
C GLU A 149 0.44 4.89 8.38
N VAL A 150 0.42 4.31 7.19
CA VAL A 150 -0.78 4.08 6.39
C VAL A 150 -1.07 2.59 6.23
N PHE A 151 -0.05 1.78 5.92
CA PHE A 151 -0.22 0.36 5.61
C PHE A 151 -0.74 -0.44 6.81
N LYS A 152 -0.36 -0.06 8.04
CA LYS A 152 -0.85 -0.65 9.28
C LYS A 152 -2.39 -0.65 9.39
N HIS A 153 -3.03 0.34 8.79
CA HIS A 153 -4.48 0.58 8.91
C HIS A 153 -5.32 -0.05 7.78
N TYR A 154 -4.69 -0.75 6.81
CA TYR A 154 -5.37 -1.20 5.60
C TYR A 154 -6.52 -2.18 5.86
N SER A 155 -6.38 -3.07 6.84
CA SER A 155 -7.41 -4.06 7.15
C SER A 155 -8.59 -3.43 7.89
N LYS A 156 -8.30 -2.69 8.97
CA LYS A 156 -9.28 -2.08 9.88
C LYS A 156 -10.13 -1.04 9.17
N TYR A 157 -9.52 -0.14 8.39
CA TYR A 157 -10.22 0.94 7.69
C TYR A 157 -10.43 0.66 6.20
N PHE A 158 -10.57 -0.61 5.82
CA PHE A 158 -10.73 -1.00 4.41
C PHE A 158 -11.95 -0.35 3.75
N LYS A 159 -13.07 -0.22 4.47
CA LYS A 159 -14.32 0.36 3.95
C LYS A 159 -14.15 1.84 3.58
N ASP A 160 -13.45 2.59 4.43
CA ASP A 160 -13.40 4.05 4.35
C ASP A 160 -12.19 4.55 3.55
N PHE A 161 -11.08 3.82 3.60
CA PHE A 161 -9.79 4.25 3.02
C PHE A 161 -9.11 3.20 2.14
N GLY A 162 -9.72 2.01 1.97
CA GLY A 162 -9.05 0.87 1.33
C GLY A 162 -8.60 1.12 -0.10
N ASP A 163 -9.31 1.95 -0.87
CA ASP A 163 -8.92 2.34 -2.22
C ASP A 163 -7.68 3.25 -2.25
N ILE A 164 -7.63 4.25 -1.37
CA ILE A 164 -6.48 5.16 -1.23
C ILE A 164 -5.23 4.39 -0.79
N ILE A 165 -5.38 3.53 0.23
CA ILE A 165 -4.26 2.73 0.75
C ILE A 165 -3.79 1.73 -0.31
N LYS A 166 -4.71 1.04 -1.00
CA LYS A 166 -4.38 0.12 -2.10
C LYS A 166 -3.63 0.81 -3.23
N GLU A 167 -4.05 2.00 -3.63
CA GLU A 167 -3.35 2.79 -4.66
C GLU A 167 -1.96 3.20 -4.17
N THR A 168 -1.81 3.57 -2.91
CA THR A 168 -0.52 3.92 -2.29
C THR A 168 0.44 2.72 -2.29
N VAL A 169 -0.04 1.53 -1.88
CA VAL A 169 0.71 0.28 -2.00
C VAL A 169 1.08 0.01 -3.46
N SER A 170 0.14 0.20 -4.40
CA SER A 170 0.37 0.03 -5.84
C SER A 170 1.50 0.91 -6.37
N LYS A 171 1.46 2.22 -6.06
CA LYS A 171 2.45 3.21 -6.48
C LYS A 171 3.82 2.99 -5.83
N SER A 172 3.86 2.62 -4.55
CA SER A 172 5.13 2.30 -3.87
C SER A 172 5.92 1.19 -4.57
N LYS A 173 5.24 0.17 -5.10
CA LYS A 173 5.86 -0.91 -5.90
C LYS A 173 6.44 -0.42 -7.22
N LEU A 174 5.86 0.62 -7.82
CA LEU A 174 6.39 1.21 -9.06
C LEU A 174 7.64 2.05 -8.79
N ILE A 175 7.72 2.69 -7.61
CA ILE A 175 8.87 3.49 -7.18
C ILE A 175 10.06 2.57 -6.88
N SER A 176 9.85 1.59 -6.00
CA SER A 176 10.88 0.60 -5.66
C SER A 176 10.21 -0.71 -5.21
N PRO A 177 10.18 -1.75 -6.06
CA PRO A 177 9.53 -3.01 -5.73
C PRO A 177 10.06 -3.66 -4.45
N VAL A 178 11.39 -3.66 -4.27
CA VAL A 178 12.04 -4.27 -3.10
C VAL A 178 11.79 -3.44 -1.85
N GLN A 179 11.98 -2.11 -1.91
CA GLN A 179 11.76 -1.27 -0.74
C GLN A 179 10.29 -1.26 -0.32
N SER A 180 9.35 -1.25 -1.27
CA SER A 180 7.92 -1.39 -0.99
C SER A 180 7.61 -2.66 -0.21
N ALA A 181 8.20 -3.80 -0.58
CA ALA A 181 8.02 -5.06 0.16
C ALA A 181 8.66 -5.02 1.56
N LYS A 182 9.82 -4.37 1.70
CA LYS A 182 10.45 -4.12 3.02
C LYS A 182 9.56 -3.23 3.90
N THR A 183 8.97 -2.17 3.35
CA THR A 183 8.02 -1.30 4.05
C THR A 183 6.76 -2.06 4.49
N VAL A 184 6.23 -2.94 3.64
CA VAL A 184 5.12 -3.84 4.02
C VAL A 184 5.52 -4.73 5.21
N CYS A 185 6.70 -5.34 5.17
CA CYS A 185 7.22 -6.14 6.28
C CYS A 185 7.35 -5.30 7.56
N LEU A 186 7.97 -4.12 7.46
CA LEU A 186 8.18 -3.20 8.56
C LEU A 186 6.85 -2.77 9.22
N SER A 187 5.80 -2.54 8.42
CA SER A 187 4.47 -2.20 8.94
C SER A 187 3.93 -3.31 9.85
N LEU A 188 4.10 -4.57 9.43
CA LEU A 188 3.67 -5.73 10.22
C LEU A 188 4.54 -5.94 11.45
N GLN A 189 5.85 -5.70 11.35
CA GLN A 189 6.79 -5.79 12.48
C GLN A 189 6.47 -4.75 13.56
N GLN A 190 6.12 -3.52 13.16
CA GLN A 190 5.70 -2.47 14.08
C GLN A 190 4.42 -2.85 14.82
N LEU A 191 3.36 -3.25 14.10
CA LEU A 191 2.12 -3.72 14.74
C LEU A 191 2.35 -4.90 15.68
N PHE A 192 3.19 -5.85 15.27
CA PHE A 192 3.51 -6.99 16.11
C PHE A 192 4.28 -6.56 17.37
N SER A 193 5.19 -5.60 17.26
CA SER A 193 5.92 -5.07 18.41
C SER A 193 5.02 -4.27 19.35
N GLU A 194 4.11 -3.46 18.80
CA GLU A 194 3.09 -2.70 19.54
C GLU A 194 2.21 -3.67 20.37
N MET A 195 1.71 -4.75 19.75
CA MET A 195 0.96 -5.83 20.42
C MET A 195 1.72 -6.46 21.60
N LEU A 196 3.04 -6.68 21.46
CA LEU A 196 3.83 -7.29 22.54
C LEU A 196 4.05 -6.35 23.73
N THR A 197 4.03 -5.04 23.51
CA THR A 197 4.27 -4.04 24.56
C THR A 197 3.01 -3.56 25.25
N GLU A 198 1.89 -3.52 24.54
CA GLU A 198 0.61 -3.05 25.05
C GLU A 198 -0.23 -4.24 25.54
N ASP A 199 -0.22 -4.52 26.85
CA ASP A 199 -1.09 -5.51 27.51
C ASP A 199 -2.61 -5.17 27.39
N HIS A 200 -2.95 -4.09 26.65
CA HIS A 200 -4.28 -3.46 26.62
C HIS A 200 -4.82 -3.13 25.23
N SER A 201 -4.05 -3.25 24.13
CA SER A 201 -4.65 -3.30 22.80
C SER A 201 -4.83 -4.77 22.46
N GLN A 202 -6.07 -5.26 22.46
CA GLN A 202 -6.42 -6.60 21.96
C GLN A 202 -6.22 -6.68 20.43
N GLN A 203 -5.11 -6.18 19.90
CA GLN A 203 -4.78 -6.45 18.51
C GLN A 203 -4.35 -7.91 18.43
N ASP A 204 -5.34 -8.77 18.19
CA ASP A 204 -5.11 -10.20 18.07
C ASP A 204 -4.08 -10.43 16.95
N LEU A 205 -3.14 -11.34 17.18
CA LEU A 205 -2.25 -11.84 16.14
C LEU A 205 -3.04 -12.21 14.87
N SER A 206 -4.29 -12.67 15.01
CA SER A 206 -5.22 -12.92 13.92
C SER A 206 -5.54 -11.68 13.06
N GLU A 207 -5.67 -10.49 13.64
CA GLU A 207 -5.91 -9.24 12.91
C GLU A 207 -4.70 -8.82 12.09
N ILE A 208 -3.49 -8.93 12.67
CA ILE A 208 -2.25 -8.67 11.94
C ILE A 208 -2.06 -9.69 10.81
N ARG A 209 -2.43 -10.95 11.03
CA ARG A 209 -2.44 -11.99 9.98
C ARG A 209 -3.46 -11.67 8.87
N GLU A 210 -4.64 -11.17 9.21
CA GLU A 210 -5.62 -10.75 8.19
C GLU A 210 -5.08 -9.59 7.35
N LEU A 211 -4.44 -8.61 7.99
CA LEU A 211 -3.75 -7.52 7.30
C LEU A 211 -2.64 -8.05 6.38
N ALA A 212 -1.79 -8.96 6.87
CA ALA A 212 -0.74 -9.58 6.09
C ALA A 212 -1.29 -10.31 4.87
N LYS A 213 -2.40 -11.05 5.01
CA LYS A 213 -3.09 -11.70 3.90
C LYS A 213 -3.62 -10.70 2.88
N LYS A 214 -4.25 -9.60 3.31
CA LYS A 214 -4.70 -8.51 2.41
C LYS A 214 -3.53 -7.86 1.67
N LEU A 215 -2.42 -7.60 2.36
CA LEU A 215 -1.20 -7.05 1.77
C LEU A 215 -0.53 -8.05 0.81
N ALA A 216 -0.51 -9.34 1.12
CA ALA A 216 0.00 -10.40 0.25
C ALA A 216 -0.76 -10.44 -1.09
N MET A 217 -2.07 -10.20 -1.07
CA MET A 217 -2.90 -10.10 -2.28
C MET A 217 -2.58 -8.87 -3.14
N SER A 218 -1.97 -7.83 -2.57
CA SER A 218 -1.51 -6.66 -3.32
C SER A 218 -0.29 -6.98 -4.20
N PHE A 219 0.47 -8.03 -3.91
CA PHE A 219 1.52 -8.52 -4.79
C PHE A 219 0.88 -9.16 -6.02
N GLY A 220 1.32 -8.76 -7.22
CA GLY A 220 0.74 -9.17 -8.49
C GLY A 220 0.69 -10.69 -8.68
N VAL A 221 -0.05 -11.14 -9.69
CA VAL A 221 -0.18 -12.58 -10.02
C VAL A 221 1.08 -13.14 -10.68
N ASP A 222 1.87 -12.28 -11.32
CA ASP A 222 3.13 -12.66 -11.96
C ASP A 222 4.23 -12.85 -10.90
N LEU A 223 4.42 -14.11 -10.49
CA LEU A 223 5.38 -14.50 -9.46
C LEU A 223 6.83 -14.20 -9.85
N HIS A 224 7.16 -14.16 -11.14
CA HIS A 224 8.52 -13.82 -11.58
C HIS A 224 8.83 -12.35 -11.33
N ARG A 225 7.86 -11.46 -11.55
CA ARG A 225 8.02 -10.02 -11.29
C ARG A 225 8.12 -9.69 -9.80
N VAL A 226 7.40 -10.43 -8.94
CA VAL A 226 7.40 -10.21 -7.49
C VAL A 226 8.43 -11.05 -6.72
N ARG A 227 9.24 -11.85 -7.42
CA ARG A 227 10.25 -12.74 -6.84
C ARG A 227 11.20 -12.02 -5.86
N LYS A 228 11.96 -11.03 -6.36
CA LYS A 228 12.97 -10.31 -5.54
C LYS A 228 12.32 -9.57 -4.36
N PRO A 229 11.21 -8.81 -4.55
CA PRO A 229 10.49 -8.19 -3.44
C PRO A 229 10.07 -9.17 -2.35
N LEU A 230 9.48 -10.31 -2.72
CA LEU A 230 9.00 -11.29 -1.73
C LEU A 230 10.14 -11.98 -1.00
N VAL A 231 11.22 -12.34 -1.70
CA VAL A 231 12.42 -12.87 -1.03
C VAL A 231 12.95 -11.86 -0.01
N ALA A 232 13.05 -10.58 -0.35
CA ALA A 232 13.48 -9.55 0.59
C ALA A 232 12.53 -9.41 1.79
N LEU A 233 11.22 -9.46 1.59
CA LEU A 233 10.22 -9.45 2.65
C LEU A 233 10.39 -10.63 3.60
N HIS A 234 10.60 -11.84 3.07
CA HIS A 234 10.82 -13.03 3.89
C HIS A 234 12.14 -12.97 4.67
N MET A 235 13.22 -12.48 4.04
CA MET A 235 14.51 -12.32 4.71
C MET A 235 14.42 -11.31 5.86
N ASP A 236 13.85 -10.12 5.63
CA ASP A 236 13.66 -9.10 6.67
C ASP A 236 12.77 -9.63 7.81
N GLY A 237 11.72 -10.39 7.48
CA GLY A 237 10.84 -10.99 8.47
C GLY A 237 11.52 -12.06 9.33
N MET A 238 12.37 -12.90 8.74
CA MET A 238 13.18 -13.87 9.48
C MET A 238 14.23 -13.18 10.35
N HIS A 239 14.89 -12.14 9.85
CA HIS A 239 15.82 -11.34 10.66
C HIS A 239 15.14 -10.71 11.88
N PHE A 240 13.89 -10.26 11.74
CA PHE A 240 13.11 -9.78 12.87
C PHE A 240 12.74 -10.89 13.85
N ALA A 241 12.29 -12.05 13.35
CA ALA A 241 11.88 -13.18 14.19
C ALA A 241 13.04 -13.77 15.01
N PHE A 242 14.25 -13.79 14.45
CA PHE A 242 15.46 -14.32 15.07
C PHE A 242 16.39 -13.25 15.64
N ARG A 243 15.93 -12.00 15.76
CA ARG A 243 16.74 -10.93 16.35
C ARG A 243 17.09 -11.28 17.80
N GLU A 244 18.28 -10.86 18.22
CA GLU A 244 18.66 -10.97 19.63
C GLU A 244 17.66 -10.19 20.50
N PRO A 245 17.18 -10.79 21.61
CA PRO A 245 16.32 -10.10 22.56
C PRO A 245 17.02 -8.85 23.09
N ARG A 246 16.29 -7.75 23.19
CA ARG A 246 16.78 -6.55 23.89
C ARG A 246 16.79 -6.81 25.39
N GLU A 247 17.55 -5.99 26.12
CA GLU A 247 17.63 -6.07 27.58
C GLU A 247 16.22 -5.94 28.19
N GLY A 248 15.73 -7.00 28.84
CA GLY A 248 14.38 -7.09 29.39
C GLY A 248 13.29 -7.71 28.49
N GLU A 249 13.60 -8.08 27.23
CA GLU A 249 12.68 -8.87 26.38
C GLU A 249 12.82 -10.37 26.69
N GLU A 250 11.70 -11.10 26.73
CA GLU A 250 11.73 -12.55 26.87
C GLU A 250 12.37 -13.20 25.62
N PRO A 251 13.16 -14.27 25.79
CA PRO A 251 13.70 -15.02 24.66
C PRO A 251 12.57 -15.52 23.74
N ASN A 252 12.79 -15.45 22.43
CA ASN A 252 11.89 -16.01 21.40
C ASN A 252 10.52 -15.31 21.23
N MET A 253 10.26 -14.15 21.85
CA MET A 253 8.98 -13.43 21.67
C MET A 253 8.61 -13.17 20.22
N ASN A 254 9.62 -12.91 19.37
CA ASN A 254 9.39 -12.59 17.96
C ASN A 254 9.11 -13.81 17.07
N LEU A 255 9.21 -15.04 17.58
CA LEU A 255 8.97 -16.25 16.77
C LEU A 255 7.53 -16.34 16.25
N ALA A 256 6.55 -15.80 16.99
CA ALA A 256 5.15 -15.76 16.56
C ALA A 256 4.94 -14.92 15.29
N PHE A 257 5.86 -13.99 14.98
CA PHE A 257 5.85 -13.22 13.74
C PHE A 257 5.95 -14.11 12.48
N LEU A 258 6.54 -15.30 12.60
CA LEU A 258 6.63 -16.25 11.49
C LEU A 258 5.25 -16.73 11.01
N GLU A 259 4.21 -16.69 11.86
CA GLU A 259 2.84 -16.97 11.44
C GLU A 259 2.30 -15.92 10.49
N ILE A 260 2.57 -14.64 10.78
CA ILE A 260 2.25 -13.51 9.90
C ILE A 260 3.04 -13.66 8.58
N LEU A 261 4.33 -13.98 8.68
CA LEU A 261 5.19 -14.17 7.51
C LEU A 261 4.71 -15.33 6.62
N SER A 262 4.08 -16.35 7.20
CA SER A 262 3.56 -17.51 6.47
C SER A 262 2.50 -17.13 5.43
N GLU A 263 1.74 -16.05 5.66
CA GLU A 263 0.69 -15.54 4.75
C GLU A 263 1.24 -15.08 3.39
N PHE A 264 2.55 -14.85 3.26
CA PHE A 264 3.20 -14.47 2.00
C PHE A 264 3.74 -15.67 1.21
N SER A 265 3.89 -16.83 1.85
CA SER A 265 4.64 -17.97 1.29
C SER A 265 4.04 -18.50 -0.02
N PHE A 266 2.71 -18.42 -0.16
CA PHE A 266 2.00 -18.90 -1.35
C PHE A 266 2.38 -18.12 -2.62
N LYS A 267 2.92 -16.89 -2.48
CA LYS A 267 3.39 -16.04 -3.59
C LYS A 267 4.86 -16.29 -3.96
N LEU A 268 5.58 -17.14 -3.23
CA LEU A 268 6.95 -17.52 -3.59
C LEU A 268 6.96 -18.60 -4.69
N LEU A 269 7.96 -18.53 -5.57
CA LEU A 269 8.30 -19.64 -6.47
C LEU A 269 8.92 -20.80 -5.67
N ARG A 270 8.79 -22.01 -6.20
CA ARG A 270 9.32 -23.23 -5.56
C ARG A 270 10.81 -23.12 -5.21
N GLN A 271 11.64 -22.61 -6.13
CA GLN A 271 13.09 -22.46 -5.91
C GLN A 271 13.40 -21.53 -4.72
N ASP A 272 12.64 -20.43 -4.59
CA ASP A 272 12.86 -19.45 -3.53
C ASP A 272 12.38 -19.98 -2.19
N ARG A 273 11.30 -20.77 -2.17
CA ARG A 273 10.90 -21.48 -0.96
C ARG A 273 11.96 -22.47 -0.48
N THR A 274 12.56 -23.23 -1.37
CA THR A 274 13.67 -24.14 -1.02
C THR A 274 14.85 -23.38 -0.43
N GLN A 275 15.23 -22.26 -1.05
CA GLN A 275 16.31 -21.40 -0.55
C GLN A 275 15.99 -20.82 0.83
N LEU A 276 14.79 -20.27 1.01
CA LEU A 276 14.36 -19.70 2.30
C LEU A 276 14.22 -20.78 3.38
N ALA A 277 13.80 -22.00 3.04
CA ALA A 277 13.74 -23.11 3.98
C ALA A 277 15.14 -23.57 4.42
N ALA A 278 16.13 -23.55 3.52
CA ALA A 278 17.52 -23.83 3.87
C ALA A 278 18.08 -22.73 4.80
N TYR A 279 17.80 -21.47 4.49
CA TYR A 279 18.19 -20.34 5.33
C TYR A 279 17.52 -20.36 6.71
N LEU A 280 16.23 -20.68 6.77
CA LEU A 280 15.50 -20.86 8.03
C LEU A 280 16.18 -21.92 8.91
N LYS A 281 16.65 -23.03 8.32
CA LYS A 281 17.35 -24.09 9.06
C LYS A 281 18.74 -23.68 9.54
N SER A 282 19.43 -22.78 8.84
CA SER A 282 20.75 -22.30 9.25
C SER A 282 20.69 -21.26 10.35
N GLU A 283 19.72 -20.34 10.29
CA GLU A 283 19.61 -19.23 11.24
C GLU A 283 18.78 -19.58 12.49
N CYS A 284 17.83 -20.51 12.38
CA CYS A 284 16.96 -20.85 13.50
C CYS A 284 17.75 -21.59 14.59
N PRO A 285 17.80 -21.05 15.83
CA PRO A 285 18.44 -21.73 16.94
C PRO A 285 17.84 -23.12 17.16
N SER A 286 18.64 -24.14 17.49
CA SER A 286 18.12 -25.52 17.62
C SER A 286 16.99 -25.65 18.65
N ALA A 287 16.99 -24.82 19.70
CA ALA A 287 15.93 -24.75 20.70
C ALA A 287 14.61 -24.14 20.16
N ALA A 288 14.67 -23.36 19.08
CA ALA A 288 13.52 -22.71 18.45
C ALA A 288 12.79 -23.62 17.43
N LEU A 289 13.43 -24.69 16.93
CA LEU A 289 12.87 -25.57 15.89
C LEU A 289 11.56 -26.27 16.29
N SER A 290 11.33 -26.53 17.58
CA SER A 290 10.11 -27.16 18.09
C SER A 290 8.92 -26.21 18.18
N TRP A 291 9.14 -24.89 18.08
CA TRP A 291 8.09 -23.90 18.29
C TRP A 291 7.00 -24.00 17.23
N PRO A 292 5.70 -23.88 17.61
CA PRO A 292 4.59 -24.00 16.67
C PRO A 292 4.69 -23.06 15.46
N SER A 293 5.02 -21.79 15.68
CA SER A 293 5.13 -20.76 14.65
C SER A 293 6.27 -21.04 13.66
N VAL A 294 7.40 -21.56 14.14
CA VAL A 294 8.53 -21.99 13.30
C VAL A 294 8.12 -23.18 12.44
N ARG A 295 7.49 -24.20 13.03
CA ARG A 295 7.00 -25.37 12.28
C ARG A 295 5.95 -24.99 11.24
N MET A 296 5.05 -24.07 11.56
CA MET A 296 4.03 -23.57 10.64
C MET A 296 4.68 -22.89 9.43
N TYR A 297 5.63 -21.99 9.65
CA TYR A 297 6.34 -21.30 8.59
C TYR A 297 7.23 -22.23 7.76
N GLN A 298 7.91 -23.18 8.40
CA GLN A 298 8.66 -24.22 7.68
C GLN A 298 7.74 -25.02 6.75
N CYS A 299 6.56 -25.45 7.23
CA CYS A 299 5.58 -26.16 6.41
C CYS A 299 5.07 -25.31 5.23
N SER A 300 4.91 -24.00 5.40
CA SER A 300 4.45 -23.11 4.32
C SER A 300 5.49 -22.94 3.22
N LEU A 301 6.79 -23.08 3.53
CA LEU A 301 7.88 -23.07 2.57
C LEU A 301 8.06 -24.43 1.88
N GLU A 302 8.03 -25.53 2.63
CA GLU A 302 8.29 -26.87 2.07
C GLU A 302 7.21 -27.30 1.05
N GLY A 303 5.97 -26.82 1.21
CA GLY A 303 4.86 -27.08 0.31
C GLY A 303 4.45 -28.56 0.30
N ARG A 304 3.14 -28.85 0.31
CA ARG A 304 2.68 -30.21 0.04
C ARG A 304 3.21 -30.60 -1.34
N SER A 305 4.07 -31.59 -1.40
CA SER A 305 4.51 -32.24 -2.63
C SER A 305 3.27 -32.64 -3.43
N SER A 306 2.87 -31.81 -4.41
CA SER A 306 1.96 -32.20 -5.47
C SER A 306 2.69 -33.22 -6.33
N SER A 307 2.59 -34.50 -5.94
CA SER A 307 2.76 -35.71 -6.74
C SER A 307 3.00 -36.92 -5.83
N LYS A 308 1.94 -37.62 -5.46
CA LYS A 308 1.98 -39.07 -5.67
C LYS A 308 1.17 -39.31 -6.96
N PRO A 309 1.79 -39.77 -8.06
CA PRO A 309 1.00 -40.40 -9.12
C PRO A 309 0.26 -41.55 -8.44
N ARG A 310 -1.07 -41.61 -8.61
CA ARG A 310 -1.78 -42.85 -8.31
C ARG A 310 -1.15 -43.93 -9.17
N GLU A 311 -0.45 -44.86 -8.54
CA GLU A 311 -0.05 -46.11 -9.16
C GLU A 311 -1.34 -46.75 -9.71
N LYS A 312 -1.40 -46.87 -11.04
CA LYS A 312 -2.37 -47.72 -11.69
C LYS A 312 -1.89 -49.15 -11.46
N GLU A 313 -2.42 -49.80 -10.43
CA GLU A 313 -2.47 -51.26 -10.43
C GLU A 313 -3.52 -51.71 -11.45
N GLY A 314 -3.10 -52.62 -12.32
CA GLY A 314 -3.91 -53.20 -13.39
C GLY A 314 -4.59 -54.51 -13.00
N GLY A 315 -5.42 -54.98 -13.94
CA GLY A 315 -6.09 -56.29 -13.96
C GLY A 315 -7.57 -56.20 -13.56
N ASP A 316 -8.56 -56.69 -14.29
CA ASP A 316 -8.55 -57.48 -15.53
C ASP A 316 -10.00 -57.57 -16.09
N ALA A 317 -10.11 -58.08 -17.33
CA ALA A 317 -11.28 -58.71 -17.98
C ALA A 317 -12.25 -57.88 -18.88
N ALA A 318 -11.94 -57.91 -20.19
CA ALA A 318 -12.75 -58.27 -21.38
C ALA A 318 -14.22 -57.82 -21.51
N SER A 319 -14.67 -57.18 -22.61
CA SER A 319 -15.05 -57.81 -23.91
C SER A 319 -15.73 -56.72 -24.78
N SER A 320 -15.21 -56.30 -25.94
CA SER A 320 -15.41 -56.74 -27.34
C SER A 320 -16.56 -56.03 -28.13
N HIS A 321 -16.21 -55.55 -29.35
CA HIS A 321 -17.04 -55.14 -30.51
C HIS A 321 -18.01 -53.94 -30.33
N ASP A 322 -18.29 -53.03 -31.27
CA ASP A 322 -18.06 -52.87 -32.71
C ASP A 322 -18.24 -51.36 -33.04
N THR A 323 -17.64 -50.86 -34.12
CA THR A 323 -18.02 -49.56 -34.74
C THR A 323 -19.01 -49.82 -35.88
N PRO A 324 -19.99 -48.94 -36.12
CA PRO A 324 -20.07 -48.38 -37.47
C PRO A 324 -20.50 -46.91 -37.56
N ALA A 325 -20.17 -46.34 -38.73
CA ALA A 325 -20.26 -44.95 -39.12
C ALA A 325 -21.67 -44.44 -39.52
N ALA A 326 -21.70 -43.13 -39.72
CA ALA A 326 -22.81 -42.23 -40.05
C ALA A 326 -23.77 -42.65 -41.19
N LYS A 327 -25.05 -42.24 -41.08
CA LYS A 327 -25.94 -41.96 -42.21
C LYS A 327 -26.83 -40.73 -41.98
N ARG A 328 -26.76 -39.83 -42.95
CA ARG A 328 -27.63 -38.68 -43.22
C ARG A 328 -28.96 -39.17 -43.83
N LYS A 329 -30.09 -38.52 -43.56
CA LYS A 329 -31.19 -38.41 -44.54
C LYS A 329 -32.00 -37.12 -44.34
N ARG A 330 -32.36 -36.54 -45.48
CA ARG A 330 -32.94 -35.22 -45.77
C ARG A 330 -34.25 -35.47 -46.52
N THR A 331 -35.28 -34.64 -46.28
CA THR A 331 -36.41 -34.31 -47.19
C THR A 331 -37.37 -33.38 -46.42
N THR A 332 -38.03 -32.31 -46.88
CA THR A 332 -38.21 -31.52 -48.14
C THR A 332 -39.30 -30.46 -47.75
N THR A 333 -39.12 -29.12 -47.87
CA THR A 333 -39.57 -28.18 -48.95
C THR A 333 -41.04 -28.27 -49.42
N PRO A 334 -41.67 -27.26 -50.10
CA PRO A 334 -41.31 -25.84 -50.38
C PRO A 334 -42.50 -24.81 -50.32
N GLY A 335 -42.23 -23.53 -50.60
CA GLY A 335 -43.22 -22.55 -51.11
C GLY A 335 -42.69 -21.11 -51.17
N GLU A 336 -42.54 -20.57 -52.39
CA GLU A 336 -42.03 -19.23 -52.83
C GLU A 336 -42.91 -18.05 -52.34
N MET A 337 -42.62 -16.74 -52.43
CA MET A 337 -41.95 -15.91 -53.45
C MET A 337 -41.91 -14.43 -52.96
N ASP A 338 -40.89 -13.63 -53.34
CA ASP A 338 -40.80 -12.14 -53.50
C ASP A 338 -41.37 -11.16 -52.42
N THR A 339 -40.90 -9.93 -52.14
CA THR A 339 -40.10 -8.91 -52.84
C THR A 339 -39.59 -7.85 -51.81
N GLN A 340 -38.49 -7.16 -52.13
CA GLN A 340 -38.16 -5.74 -51.83
C GLN A 340 -38.28 -5.13 -50.40
N ALA A 341 -37.14 -4.64 -49.86
CA ALA A 341 -36.78 -3.21 -49.82
C ALA A 341 -35.82 -2.82 -48.65
N ARG A 342 -34.67 -2.25 -49.04
CA ARG A 342 -33.99 -1.06 -48.47
C ARG A 342 -33.88 -0.90 -46.94
N ASN A 343 -32.64 -0.91 -46.42
CA ASN A 343 -31.92 0.34 -46.14
C ASN A 343 -30.45 0.13 -45.75
N THR A 344 -29.70 1.19 -46.01
CA THR A 344 -28.27 1.36 -46.23
C THR A 344 -27.40 1.47 -44.98
N THR A 345 -26.19 0.89 -45.06
CA THR A 345 -24.84 1.49 -44.87
C THR A 345 -24.76 2.90 -44.23
N SER A 346 -23.78 3.28 -43.42
CA SER A 346 -22.38 2.83 -43.30
C SER A 346 -21.73 3.46 -42.05
N CYS A 347 -20.71 2.78 -41.54
CA CYS A 347 -19.75 3.32 -40.59
C CYS A 347 -18.46 3.59 -41.37
N SER A 348 -17.91 4.81 -41.30
CA SER A 348 -16.55 5.08 -41.75
C SER A 348 -15.83 6.02 -40.78
N ARG A 349 -14.68 5.51 -40.31
CA ARG A 349 -13.64 6.23 -39.55
C ARG A 349 -12.78 6.98 -40.54
N ILE A 350 -12.40 8.22 -40.23
CA ILE A 350 -11.23 8.88 -40.81
C ILE A 350 -10.44 9.59 -39.71
N HIS A 351 -9.12 9.41 -39.81
CA HIS A 351 -8.05 9.94 -38.98
C HIS A 351 -7.71 11.41 -39.28
N SER A 352 -7.01 12.02 -38.31
CA SER A 352 -5.90 12.99 -38.45
C SER A 352 -6.14 14.51 -38.40
N SER A 353 -5.51 15.06 -37.35
CA SER A 353 -4.53 16.17 -37.34
C SER A 353 -4.99 17.62 -37.54
N CYS A 354 -4.81 18.42 -36.48
CA CYS A 354 -4.07 19.68 -36.48
C CYS A 354 -3.33 19.81 -35.15
#